data_AF-A0A0Q9PDF0-F1
#
_entry.id   AF-A0A0Q9PDF0-F1
#
_cell.length_a   1.000
_cell.length_b   1.000
_cell.length_c   1.000
_cell.angle_alpha   90.00
_cell.angle_beta   90.00
_cell.angle_gamma   90.00
#
_symmetry.space_group_name_H-M   'P 1'
#
loop_
_entity.id
_entity.type
_entity.pdbx_description
1 polymer ?
#
loop_
_entity_poly.entity_id
_entity_poly.type
_entity_poly.pdbx_seq_one_letter_code
_entity_poly.pdbx_strand_id
1 'polypeptide(L)'
;MAHEIIVLIAQYGLLLVFFNVLVEQAGVPVPAVPTLVVAGALGANDRLPLAGVVLAAVLACLLSDLLWYWAGRRFGSRVMRTICRISLSLDSCVKQSELHFQRWRGRELLIAKFVPGLSTVAPPLVGAMGLRAGTFVLLDGLGSLLWVGVAVGLGYAFTAQVDGLLAALASAGTVAFELLLVLLALYIAAKWWQRRRLLVALRMARITVEELNQSIAEGRAPVVVDVRSQAARQLDTRVIPGAVLADLEGIGQVLQGVPPDRELVIYCSCPNEVSAARAAKLLMAIGYHRVRPLLGGLDAWDAAGYGVDHLPSAAPQAALTGCT
;
A
#
# COMPACT_ATOMS: atom_id res chain seq x y z
N MET A 1 29.59 -43.04 21.23
CA MET A 1 28.50 -43.21 20.24
C MET A 1 27.27 -42.38 20.61
N ALA A 2 26.45 -42.76 21.60
CA ALA A 2 25.22 -42.02 21.92
C ALA A 2 25.43 -40.57 22.39
N HIS A 3 26.48 -40.31 23.19
CA HIS A 3 26.80 -38.96 23.68
C HIS A 3 27.29 -38.03 22.55
N GLU A 4 28.05 -38.54 21.58
CA GLU A 4 28.51 -37.75 20.42
C GLU A 4 27.35 -37.37 19.50
N ILE A 5 26.39 -38.27 19.29
CA ILE A 5 25.18 -37.99 18.50
C ILE A 5 24.32 -36.91 19.17
N ILE A 6 24.21 -36.91 20.49
CA ILE A 6 23.45 -35.89 21.24
C ILE A 6 24.12 -34.51 21.14
N VAL A 7 25.44 -34.44 21.25
CA VAL A 7 26.19 -33.18 21.09
C VAL A 7 26.06 -32.65 19.65
N LEU A 8 26.11 -33.54 18.65
CA LEU A 8 25.90 -33.18 17.25
C LEU A 8 24.49 -32.63 17.03
N ILE A 9 23.46 -33.34 17.52
CA ILE A 9 22.06 -32.90 17.41
C ILE A 9 21.84 -31.57 18.13
N ALA A 10 22.46 -31.37 19.30
CA ALA A 10 22.38 -30.12 20.02
C ALA A 10 23.03 -28.97 19.25
N GLN A 11 24.21 -29.20 18.67
CA GLN A 11 24.95 -28.16 17.95
C GLN A 11 24.29 -27.80 16.61
N TYR A 12 23.93 -28.79 15.79
CA TYR A 12 23.29 -28.55 14.50
C TYR A 12 21.82 -28.15 14.64
N GLY A 13 21.12 -28.63 15.67
CA GLY A 13 19.73 -28.25 15.97
C GLY A 13 19.60 -26.78 16.37
N LEU A 14 20.50 -26.28 17.22
CA LEU A 14 20.52 -24.86 17.59
C LEU A 14 20.89 -23.95 16.42
N LEU A 15 21.86 -24.36 15.59
CA LEU A 15 22.22 -23.61 14.38
C LEU A 15 21.07 -23.58 13.36
N LEU A 16 20.38 -24.70 13.18
CA LEU A 16 19.22 -24.77 12.29
C LEU A 16 18.11 -23.82 12.76
N VAL A 17 17.78 -23.82 14.06
CA VAL A 17 16.82 -22.87 14.64
C VAL A 17 17.29 -21.43 14.40
N PHE A 18 18.55 -21.13 14.70
CA PHE A 18 19.12 -19.79 14.53
C PHE A 18 18.99 -19.30 13.08
N PHE A 19 19.46 -20.07 12.11
CA PHE A 19 19.46 -19.66 10.71
C PHE A 19 18.05 -19.61 10.12
N ASN A 20 17.16 -20.54 10.49
CA ASN A 20 15.80 -20.52 9.99
C ASN A 20 15.04 -19.25 10.46
N VAL A 21 15.13 -18.94 11.76
CA VAL A 21 14.53 -17.72 12.32
C VAL A 21 15.18 -16.46 11.74
N LEU A 22 16.51 -16.45 11.57
CA LEU A 22 17.23 -15.31 10.98
C LEU A 22 16.76 -15.03 9.54
N VAL A 23 16.60 -16.08 8.73
CA VAL A 23 16.17 -15.98 7.33
C VAL A 23 14.71 -15.53 7.23
N GLU A 24 13.81 -16.06 8.06
CA GLU A 24 12.43 -15.58 8.14
C GLU A 24 12.38 -14.09 8.51
N GLN A 25 13.09 -13.70 9.58
CA GLN A 25 13.12 -12.32 10.06
C GLN A 25 13.82 -11.36 9.09
N ALA A 26 14.68 -11.87 8.20
CA ALA A 26 15.27 -11.10 7.11
C ALA A 26 14.27 -10.80 5.97
N GLY A 27 13.05 -11.34 6.04
CA GLY A 27 11.96 -11.11 5.08
C GLY A 27 11.82 -12.20 4.04
N VAL A 28 12.52 -13.33 4.17
CA VAL A 28 12.35 -14.48 3.28
C VAL A 28 11.12 -15.27 3.76
N PRO A 29 10.21 -15.70 2.87
CA PRO A 29 8.98 -16.40 3.25
C PRO A 29 9.25 -17.88 3.62
N VAL A 30 10.09 -18.12 4.62
CA VAL A 30 10.34 -19.44 5.21
C VAL A 30 9.66 -19.51 6.57
N PRO A 31 8.86 -20.55 6.88
CA PRO A 31 8.15 -20.62 8.15
C PRO A 31 9.08 -21.10 9.28
N ALA A 32 9.43 -20.27 10.27
CA ALA A 32 10.20 -20.71 11.43
C ALA A 32 9.34 -21.21 12.60
N VAL A 33 8.06 -20.87 12.66
CA VAL A 33 7.14 -21.38 13.70
C VAL A 33 7.15 -22.92 13.79
N PRO A 34 7.01 -23.68 12.68
CA PRO A 34 7.08 -25.15 12.73
C PRO A 34 8.41 -25.66 13.28
N THR A 35 9.53 -25.01 12.92
CA THR A 35 10.85 -25.37 13.42
C THR A 35 10.99 -25.12 14.92
N LEU A 36 10.46 -24.00 15.42
CA LEU A 36 10.46 -23.69 16.86
C LEU A 36 9.59 -24.66 17.66
N VAL A 37 8.44 -25.07 17.12
CA VAL A 37 7.57 -26.09 17.72
C VAL A 37 8.28 -27.44 17.78
N VAL A 38 8.91 -27.89 16.69
CA VAL A 38 9.69 -29.14 16.67
C VAL A 38 10.87 -29.06 17.64
N ALA A 39 11.60 -27.95 17.68
CA ALA A 39 12.70 -27.75 18.63
C ALA A 39 12.22 -27.78 20.09
N GLY A 40 11.04 -27.23 20.38
CA GLY A 40 10.40 -27.31 21.71
C GLY A 40 10.03 -28.75 22.10
N ALA A 41 9.46 -29.52 21.19
CA ALA A 41 9.12 -30.94 21.43
C ALA A 41 10.37 -31.81 21.64
N LEU A 42 11.46 -31.54 20.91
CA LEU A 42 12.76 -32.20 21.14
C LEU A 42 13.36 -31.81 22.49
N GLY A 43 13.16 -30.56 22.93
CA GLY A 43 13.59 -30.10 24.24
C GLY A 43 12.82 -30.73 25.40
N ALA A 44 11.56 -31.15 25.20
CA ALA A 44 10.80 -31.89 26.20
C ALA A 44 11.33 -33.31 26.45
N ASN A 45 12.10 -33.87 25.51
CA ASN A 45 12.73 -35.19 25.63
C ASN A 45 14.22 -35.10 25.99
N ASP A 46 14.68 -33.96 26.53
CA ASP A 46 16.08 -33.67 26.86
C ASP A 46 17.06 -33.84 25.68
N ARG A 47 16.57 -33.78 24.43
CA ARG A 47 17.41 -33.89 23.23
C ARG A 47 18.03 -32.56 22.80
N LEU A 48 17.40 -31.45 23.17
CA LEU A 48 17.85 -30.09 22.89
C LEU A 48 17.70 -29.22 24.15
N PRO A 49 18.72 -28.42 24.51
CA PRO A 49 18.58 -27.50 25.64
C PRO A 49 17.61 -26.38 25.28
N LEU A 50 16.43 -26.34 25.91
CA LEU A 50 15.38 -25.35 25.65
C LEU A 50 15.87 -23.91 25.78
N ALA A 51 16.67 -23.63 26.82
CA ALA A 51 17.28 -22.32 27.01
C ALA A 51 18.17 -21.93 25.82
N GLY A 52 18.90 -22.90 25.24
CA GLY A 52 19.70 -22.70 24.04
C GLY A 52 18.84 -22.40 22.81
N VAL A 53 17.72 -23.11 22.64
CA VAL A 53 16.77 -22.91 21.52
C VAL A 53 16.18 -21.50 21.58
N VAL A 54 15.69 -21.11 22.77
CA VAL A 54 15.10 -19.78 22.98
C VAL A 54 16.15 -18.69 22.76
N LEU A 55 17.35 -18.84 23.32
CA LEU A 55 18.43 -17.87 23.17
C LEU A 55 18.84 -17.72 21.69
N ALA A 56 19.03 -18.84 20.98
CA ALA A 56 19.38 -18.83 19.57
C ALA A 56 18.32 -18.11 18.72
N ALA A 57 17.04 -18.41 18.91
CA ALA A 57 15.95 -17.77 18.19
C ALA A 57 15.83 -16.28 18.50
N VAL A 58 15.93 -15.88 19.77
CA VAL A 58 15.89 -14.45 20.17
C VAL A 58 17.07 -13.68 19.59
N LEU A 59 18.28 -14.25 19.62
CA LEU A 59 19.47 -13.62 19.01
C LEU A 59 19.32 -13.47 17.49
N ALA A 60 18.74 -14.46 16.82
CA ALA A 60 18.44 -14.39 15.39
C ALA A 60 17.45 -13.26 15.07
N CYS A 61 16.36 -13.13 15.83
CA CYS A 61 15.42 -12.02 15.71
C CYS A 61 16.11 -10.67 15.91
N LEU A 62 16.82 -10.50 17.03
CA LEU A 62 17.51 -9.26 17.35
C LEU A 62 18.52 -8.86 16.29
N LEU A 63 19.29 -9.82 15.74
CA LEU A 63 20.28 -9.55 14.71
C LEU A 63 19.63 -9.00 13.44
N SER A 64 18.58 -9.67 12.95
CA SER A 64 17.85 -9.22 11.74
C SER A 64 17.15 -7.87 11.98
N ASP A 65 16.40 -7.76 13.09
CA ASP A 65 15.57 -6.59 13.35
C ASP A 65 16.44 -5.36 13.65
N LEU A 66 17.63 -5.55 14.22
CA LEU A 66 18.60 -4.47 14.41
C LEU A 66 19.19 -3.99 13.08
N LEU A 67 19.42 -4.87 12.10
CA LEU A 67 19.82 -4.48 10.74
C LEU A 67 18.74 -3.60 10.10
N TRP A 68 17.48 -4.02 10.19
CA TRP A 68 16.35 -3.25 9.69
C TRP A 68 16.17 -1.92 10.43
N TYR A 69 16.31 -1.91 11.75
CA TYR A 69 16.27 -0.71 12.58
C TYR A 69 17.34 0.31 12.16
N TRP A 70 18.59 -0.13 11.95
CA TRP A 70 19.66 0.75 11.50
C TRP A 70 19.46 1.24 10.07
N ALA A 71 18.95 0.38 9.18
CA ALA A 71 18.55 0.78 7.84
C ALA A 71 17.48 1.88 7.91
N GLY A 72 16.45 1.69 8.73
CA GLY A 72 15.42 2.69 9.00
C GLY A 72 15.98 3.99 9.58
N ARG A 73 16.89 3.91 10.55
CA ARG A 73 17.49 5.09 11.19
C ARG A 73 18.40 5.88 10.25
N ARG A 74 19.10 5.21 9.33
CA ARG A 74 20.05 5.85 8.39
C ARG A 74 19.37 6.33 7.11
N PHE A 75 18.40 5.58 6.59
CA PHE A 75 17.73 5.89 5.33
C PHE A 75 16.33 6.48 5.50
N GLY A 76 15.78 6.48 6.72
CA GLY A 76 14.40 6.92 7.03
C GLY A 76 14.08 8.32 6.52
N SER A 77 15.00 9.28 6.69
CA SER A 77 14.79 10.67 6.21
C SER A 77 14.78 10.81 4.68
N ARG A 78 15.32 9.84 3.94
CA ARG A 78 15.26 9.78 2.47
C ARG A 78 14.07 8.97 1.99
N VAL A 79 13.78 7.84 2.62
CA VAL A 79 12.62 6.99 2.30
C VAL A 79 11.32 7.74 2.58
N MET A 80 11.20 8.44 3.73
CA MET A 80 10.05 9.31 4.02
C MET A 80 9.89 10.39 2.95
N ARG A 81 10.97 11.06 2.53
CA ARG A 81 10.95 12.07 1.47
C ARG A 81 10.50 11.51 0.11
N THR A 82 10.89 10.28 -0.21
CA THR A 82 10.57 9.65 -1.50
C THR A 82 9.13 9.13 -1.52
N ILE A 83 8.65 8.57 -0.40
CA ILE A 83 7.24 8.15 -0.22
C ILE A 83 6.32 9.38 -0.17
N CYS A 84 6.72 10.48 0.50
CA CYS A 84 6.01 11.76 0.47
C CYS A 84 5.93 12.38 -0.94
N ARG A 85 6.91 12.10 -1.81
CA ARG A 85 6.93 12.60 -3.20
C ARG A 85 6.02 11.79 -4.13
N ILE A 86 5.71 10.54 -3.79
CA ILE A 86 4.89 9.62 -4.59
C ILE A 86 3.43 9.60 -4.11
N SER A 87 3.16 9.94 -2.85
CA SER A 87 1.81 9.98 -2.28
C SER A 87 1.33 11.42 -2.09
N LEU A 88 0.39 11.84 -2.94
CA LEU A 88 -0.12 13.21 -3.14
C LEU A 88 -0.88 13.84 -1.94
N SER A 89 -0.85 13.25 -0.74
CA SER A 89 -1.53 13.79 0.44
C SER A 89 -1.00 13.16 1.73
N LEU A 90 0.09 13.70 2.27
CA LEU A 90 0.65 13.21 3.54
C LEU A 90 1.07 14.32 4.53
N ASP A 91 0.70 15.59 4.31
CA ASP A 91 0.91 16.62 5.34
C ASP A 91 0.04 16.38 6.59
N SER A 92 -1.09 15.69 6.45
CA SER A 92 -1.88 15.19 7.60
C SER A 92 -1.29 13.93 8.25
N CYS A 93 -0.41 13.18 7.59
CA CYS A 93 0.13 11.93 8.14
C CYS A 93 1.36 12.15 9.01
N VAL A 94 2.25 13.09 8.68
CA VAL A 94 3.46 13.30 9.50
C VAL A 94 3.10 13.88 10.87
N LYS A 95 2.18 14.86 10.94
CA LYS A 95 1.73 15.44 12.22
C LYS A 95 0.87 14.48 13.04
N GLN A 96 0.06 13.64 12.38
CA GLN A 96 -0.85 12.69 13.05
C GLN A 96 -0.14 11.39 13.46
N SER A 97 0.87 10.95 12.70
CA SER A 97 1.78 9.88 13.11
C SER A 97 2.73 10.32 14.23
N GLU A 98 3.18 11.58 14.25
CA GLU A 98 3.94 12.14 15.38
C GLU A 98 3.10 12.18 16.68
N LEU A 99 1.81 12.51 16.58
CA LEU A 99 0.86 12.50 17.70
C LEU A 99 0.46 11.08 18.16
N HIS A 100 0.37 10.09 17.26
CA HIS A 100 0.10 8.70 17.65
C HIS A 100 1.33 8.03 18.29
N PHE A 101 2.54 8.39 17.84
CA PHE A 101 3.81 7.86 18.35
C PHE A 101 4.16 8.35 19.75
N GLN A 102 3.78 9.59 20.11
CA GLN A 102 3.92 10.05 21.50
C GLN A 102 3.14 9.20 22.50
N ARG A 103 2.01 8.59 22.08
CA ARG A 103 1.21 7.73 22.96
C ARG A 103 1.77 6.31 23.10
N TRP A 104 2.45 5.76 22.09
CA TRP A 104 2.83 4.33 22.07
C TRP A 104 4.34 4.03 22.18
N ARG A 105 5.26 5.00 21.99
CA ARG A 105 6.73 4.87 22.26
C ARG A 105 7.39 3.53 21.85
N GLY A 106 6.95 2.89 20.76
CA GLY A 106 7.47 1.60 20.30
C GLY A 106 6.90 0.36 20.98
N ARG A 107 5.86 0.48 21.80
CA ARG A 107 5.15 -0.65 22.44
C ARG A 107 4.55 -1.61 21.41
N GLU A 108 4.29 -1.17 20.18
CA GLU A 108 3.85 -2.06 19.10
C GLU A 108 4.83 -3.20 18.81
N LEU A 109 6.13 -3.05 19.11
CA LEU A 109 7.16 -4.08 18.92
C LEU A 109 6.88 -5.35 19.74
N LEU A 110 6.18 -5.23 20.88
CA LEU A 110 5.83 -6.37 21.72
C LEU A 110 4.85 -7.33 21.04
N ILE A 111 3.99 -6.79 20.17
CA ILE A 111 2.94 -7.56 19.47
C ILE A 111 3.22 -7.73 17.98
N ALA A 112 4.19 -7.00 17.43
CA ALA A 112 4.49 -6.97 15.99
C ALA A 112 4.77 -8.36 15.40
N LYS A 113 5.40 -9.24 16.19
CA LYS A 113 5.77 -10.61 15.77
C LYS A 113 4.59 -11.58 15.62
N PHE A 114 3.44 -11.25 16.21
CA PHE A 114 2.22 -12.06 16.08
C PHE A 114 1.40 -11.69 14.84
N VAL A 115 1.71 -10.57 14.19
CA VAL A 115 0.96 -10.06 13.05
C VAL A 115 1.85 -10.15 11.80
N PRO A 116 1.51 -11.03 10.82
CA PRO A 116 2.29 -11.16 9.59
C PRO A 116 2.48 -9.81 8.88
N GLY A 117 3.71 -9.54 8.43
CA GLY A 117 4.08 -8.29 7.76
C GLY A 117 4.34 -7.11 8.70
N LEU A 118 3.74 -7.08 9.90
CA LEU A 118 4.02 -6.03 10.88
C LEU A 118 5.44 -6.16 11.46
N SER A 119 5.91 -7.39 11.69
CA SER A 119 7.27 -7.67 12.17
C SER A 119 8.38 -7.19 11.23
N THR A 120 8.15 -7.20 9.91
CA THR A 120 9.13 -6.73 8.92
C THR A 120 9.17 -5.21 8.81
N VAL A 121 8.01 -4.56 8.99
CA VAL A 121 7.86 -3.10 8.79
C VAL A 121 8.13 -2.31 10.07
N ALA A 122 7.86 -2.88 11.25
CA ALA A 122 7.99 -2.17 12.51
C ALA A 122 9.46 -1.77 12.85
N PRO A 123 10.48 -2.64 12.74
CA PRO A 123 11.86 -2.27 13.05
C PRO A 123 12.43 -1.09 12.24
N PRO A 124 12.31 -1.05 10.89
CA PRO A 124 12.81 0.10 10.14
C PRO A 124 11.97 1.37 10.41
N LEU A 125 10.67 1.23 10.67
CA LEU A 125 9.80 2.37 10.98
C LEU A 125 10.20 3.04 12.31
N VAL A 126 10.32 2.28 13.40
CA VAL A 126 10.73 2.83 14.71
C VAL A 126 12.17 3.38 14.68
N GLY A 127 13.03 2.81 13.85
CA GLY A 127 14.37 3.33 13.56
C GLY A 127 14.34 4.69 12.88
N ALA A 128 13.51 4.85 11.84
CA ALA A 128 13.30 6.12 11.14
C ALA A 128 12.72 7.21 12.04
N MET A 129 11.93 6.82 13.05
CA MET A 129 11.31 7.72 14.03
C MET A 129 12.24 8.07 15.21
N GLY A 130 13.48 7.57 15.21
CA GLY A 130 14.51 7.99 16.17
C GLY A 130 14.41 7.33 17.56
N LEU A 131 13.73 6.19 17.70
CA LEU A 131 13.71 5.43 18.95
C LEU A 131 15.14 5.08 19.38
N ARG A 132 15.48 5.19 20.67
CA ARG A 132 16.82 4.85 21.17
C ARG A 132 17.10 3.36 21.00
N ALA A 133 18.31 3.00 20.55
CA ALA A 133 18.69 1.60 20.27
C ALA A 133 18.51 0.68 21.49
N GLY A 134 18.84 1.14 22.70
CA GLY A 134 18.62 0.36 23.92
C GLY A 134 17.14 0.08 24.22
N THR A 135 16.26 1.05 23.95
CA THR A 135 14.80 0.87 24.10
C THR A 135 14.26 -0.08 23.02
N PHE A 136 14.77 0.02 21.80
CA PHE A 136 14.43 -0.89 20.71
C PHE A 136 14.81 -2.34 21.06
N VAL A 137 16.06 -2.60 21.44
CA VAL A 137 16.54 -3.95 21.78
C VAL A 137 15.75 -4.55 22.96
N LEU A 138 15.38 -3.74 23.94
CA LEU A 138 14.57 -4.20 25.07
C LEU A 138 13.14 -4.58 24.65
N LEU A 139 12.45 -3.70 23.91
CA LEU A 139 11.06 -3.95 23.50
C LEU A 139 10.98 -5.07 22.46
N ASP A 140 11.85 -5.06 21.46
CA ASP A 140 11.92 -6.10 20.45
C ASP A 140 12.39 -7.44 21.03
N GLY A 141 13.35 -7.42 21.97
CA GLY A 141 13.78 -8.61 22.69
C GLY A 141 12.68 -9.23 23.53
N LEU A 142 11.87 -8.42 24.24
CA LEU A 142 10.71 -8.91 24.98
C LEU A 142 9.63 -9.48 24.05
N GLY A 143 9.34 -8.82 22.92
CA GLY A 143 8.42 -9.33 21.91
C GLY A 143 8.91 -10.64 21.28
N SER A 144 10.21 -10.72 20.99
CA SER A 144 10.87 -11.92 20.47
C SER A 144 10.81 -13.06 21.47
N LEU A 145 11.10 -12.79 22.74
CA LEU A 145 11.04 -13.79 23.80
C LEU A 145 9.61 -14.31 23.99
N LEU A 146 8.61 -13.43 23.95
CA LEU A 146 7.20 -13.82 24.05
C LEU A 146 6.79 -14.70 22.87
N TRP A 147 7.09 -14.28 21.65
CA TRP A 147 6.75 -15.02 20.43
C TRP A 147 7.46 -16.39 20.35
N VAL A 148 8.78 -16.42 20.56
CA VAL A 148 9.56 -17.67 20.62
C VAL A 148 9.05 -18.56 21.75
N GLY A 149 8.81 -17.99 22.93
CA GLY A 149 8.33 -18.71 24.11
C GLY A 149 6.97 -19.37 23.88
N VAL A 150 6.06 -18.71 23.17
CA VAL A 150 4.77 -19.31 22.77
C VAL A 150 4.99 -20.49 21.83
N ALA A 151 5.79 -20.35 20.77
CA ALA A 151 6.02 -21.43 19.81
C ALA A 151 6.76 -22.63 20.42
N VAL A 152 7.84 -22.38 21.15
CA VAL A 152 8.63 -23.41 21.85
C VAL A 152 7.83 -24.06 22.97
N GLY A 153 7.08 -23.27 23.75
CA GLY A 153 6.22 -23.76 24.82
C GLY A 153 5.08 -24.65 24.30
N LEU A 154 4.52 -24.33 23.14
CA LEU A 154 3.54 -25.17 22.46
C LEU A 154 4.19 -26.50 22.02
N GLY A 155 5.39 -26.46 21.45
CA GLY A 155 6.16 -27.67 21.17
C GLY A 155 6.42 -28.55 22.40
N TYR A 156 6.82 -27.93 23.50
CA TYR A 156 7.13 -28.60 24.77
C TYR A 156 5.90 -29.24 25.41
N ALA A 157 4.78 -28.50 25.47
CA ALA A 157 3.55 -28.96 26.12
C ALA A 157 2.83 -30.07 25.33
N PHE A 158 2.92 -30.06 24.00
CA PHE A 158 2.16 -30.98 23.14
C PHE A 158 2.97 -32.18 22.63
N THR A 159 4.13 -32.48 23.22
CA THR A 159 5.08 -33.55 22.83
C THR A 159 4.42 -34.93 22.58
N ALA A 160 3.32 -35.24 23.28
CA ALA A 160 2.57 -36.50 23.14
C ALA A 160 1.50 -36.53 22.02
N GLN A 161 1.19 -35.38 21.38
CA GLN A 161 0.23 -35.28 20.27
C GLN A 161 0.86 -34.68 18.98
N VAL A 162 2.18 -34.46 18.96
CA VAL A 162 2.90 -33.71 17.92
C VAL A 162 2.67 -34.23 16.51
N ASP A 163 2.62 -35.54 16.29
CA ASP A 163 2.45 -36.08 14.93
C ASP A 163 1.05 -35.81 14.37
N GLY A 164 0.01 -35.86 15.20
CA GLY A 164 -1.37 -35.56 14.79
C GLY A 164 -1.68 -34.06 14.71
N LEU A 165 -1.10 -33.28 15.63
CA LEU A 165 -1.33 -31.83 15.73
C LEU A 165 -0.51 -31.05 14.70
N LEU A 166 0.71 -31.48 14.34
CA LEU A 166 1.48 -30.88 13.24
C LEU A 166 0.80 -31.12 11.89
N ALA A 167 0.21 -32.30 11.66
CA ALA A 167 -0.58 -32.56 10.46
C ALA A 167 -1.87 -31.72 10.41
N ALA A 168 -2.53 -31.52 11.54
CA ALA A 168 -3.73 -30.69 11.64
C ALA A 168 -3.45 -29.18 11.53
N LEU A 169 -2.35 -28.68 12.12
CA LEU A 169 -1.95 -27.28 12.03
C LEU A 169 -1.33 -26.93 10.67
N ALA A 170 -0.55 -27.85 10.08
CA ALA A 170 -0.07 -27.68 8.70
C ALA A 170 -1.25 -27.61 7.74
N SER A 171 -2.22 -28.55 7.83
CA SER A 171 -3.40 -28.55 6.96
C SER A 171 -4.34 -27.37 7.22
N ALA A 172 -4.55 -26.94 8.46
CA ALA A 172 -5.30 -25.72 8.76
C ALA A 172 -4.60 -24.45 8.23
N GLY A 173 -3.26 -24.42 8.27
CA GLY A 173 -2.44 -23.37 7.68
C GLY A 173 -2.55 -23.33 6.16
N THR A 174 -2.50 -24.48 5.48
CA THR A 174 -2.70 -24.55 4.02
C THR A 174 -4.11 -24.13 3.65
N VAL A 175 -5.14 -24.61 4.35
CA VAL A 175 -6.54 -24.24 4.06
C VAL A 175 -6.78 -22.75 4.33
N ALA A 176 -6.23 -22.18 5.39
CA ALA A 176 -6.33 -20.75 5.67
C ALA A 176 -5.60 -19.92 4.60
N PHE A 177 -4.43 -20.37 4.14
CA PHE A 177 -3.66 -19.71 3.09
C PHE A 177 -4.35 -19.84 1.72
N GLU A 178 -4.90 -21.00 1.39
CA GLU A 178 -5.70 -21.25 0.19
C GLU A 178 -6.96 -20.40 0.20
N LEU A 179 -7.68 -20.32 1.33
CA LEU A 179 -8.82 -19.43 1.49
C LEU A 179 -8.42 -17.97 1.32
N LEU A 180 -7.30 -17.55 1.90
CA LEU A 180 -6.79 -16.18 1.76
C LEU A 180 -6.43 -15.88 0.30
N LEU A 181 -5.78 -16.81 -0.40
CA LEU A 181 -5.45 -16.69 -1.82
C LEU A 181 -6.70 -16.67 -2.69
N VAL A 182 -7.70 -17.49 -2.41
CA VAL A 182 -8.98 -17.51 -3.12
C VAL A 182 -9.72 -16.19 -2.89
N LEU A 183 -9.79 -15.69 -1.65
CA LEU A 183 -10.41 -14.40 -1.33
C LEU A 183 -9.67 -13.25 -2.02
N LEU A 184 -8.33 -13.27 -2.04
CA LEU A 184 -7.52 -12.28 -2.73
C LEU A 184 -7.73 -12.34 -4.25
N ALA A 185 -7.74 -13.55 -4.83
CA ALA A 185 -8.00 -13.76 -6.25
C ALA A 185 -9.42 -13.32 -6.64
N LEU A 186 -10.43 -13.61 -5.82
CA LEU A 186 -11.80 -13.14 -6.00
C LEU A 186 -11.88 -11.62 -5.90
N TYR A 187 -11.19 -11.00 -4.95
CA TYR A 187 -11.12 -9.55 -4.82
C TYR A 187 -10.49 -8.91 -6.06
N ILE A 188 -9.34 -9.43 -6.51
CA ILE A 188 -8.64 -8.96 -7.72
C ILE A 188 -9.52 -9.17 -8.95
N ALA A 189 -10.14 -10.34 -9.10
CA ALA A 189 -11.05 -10.65 -10.20
C ALA A 189 -12.28 -9.75 -10.19
N ALA A 190 -12.88 -9.48 -9.03
CA ALA A 190 -14.01 -8.56 -8.88
C ALA A 190 -13.61 -7.14 -9.24
N LYS A 191 -12.46 -6.65 -8.75
CA LYS A 191 -11.92 -5.32 -9.11
C LYS A 191 -11.57 -5.22 -10.58
N TRP A 192 -10.96 -6.27 -11.14
CA TRP A 192 -10.62 -6.35 -12.55
C TRP A 192 -11.87 -6.41 -13.43
N TRP A 193 -12.88 -7.17 -13.02
CA TRP A 193 -14.15 -7.25 -13.73
C TRP A 193 -14.90 -5.93 -13.64
N GLN A 194 -15.01 -5.30 -12.46
CA GLN A 194 -15.56 -3.95 -12.32
C GLN A 194 -14.83 -2.95 -13.22
N ARG A 195 -13.49 -3.00 -13.24
CA ARG A 195 -12.66 -2.13 -14.08
C ARG A 195 -12.88 -2.41 -15.57
N ARG A 196 -12.95 -3.68 -15.98
CA ARG A 196 -13.24 -4.06 -17.38
C ARG A 196 -14.66 -3.71 -17.78
N ARG A 197 -15.67 -3.94 -16.94
CA ARG A 197 -17.06 -3.56 -17.19
C ARG A 197 -17.19 -2.06 -17.32
N LEU A 198 -16.49 -1.30 -16.48
CA LEU A 198 -16.39 0.15 -16.62
C LEU A 198 -15.73 0.49 -17.96
N LEU A 199 -14.52 0.01 -18.27
CA LEU A 199 -13.83 0.31 -19.53
C LEU A 199 -14.61 -0.11 -20.79
N VAL A 200 -15.32 -1.24 -20.75
CA VAL A 200 -16.18 -1.73 -21.85
C VAL A 200 -17.45 -0.89 -21.96
N ALA A 201 -18.08 -0.51 -20.84
CA ALA A 201 -19.19 0.45 -20.85
C ALA A 201 -18.75 1.87 -21.26
N LEU A 202 -17.45 2.15 -21.18
CA LEU A 202 -16.81 3.38 -21.65
C LEU A 202 -16.27 3.26 -23.08
N ARG A 203 -16.60 2.19 -23.84
CA ARG A 203 -16.46 2.15 -25.31
C ARG A 203 -17.49 3.07 -25.99
N MET A 204 -17.47 4.33 -25.61
CA MET A 204 -18.13 5.42 -26.30
C MET A 204 -17.18 5.97 -27.37
N ALA A 205 -17.72 6.55 -28.43
CA ALA A 205 -16.94 7.19 -29.48
C ALA A 205 -16.06 8.28 -28.86
N ARG A 206 -14.74 8.08 -28.90
CA ARG A 206 -13.76 9.08 -28.48
C ARG A 206 -13.44 9.97 -29.68
N ILE A 207 -13.07 11.22 -29.41
CA ILE A 207 -12.53 12.15 -30.40
C ILE A 207 -11.02 12.24 -30.19
N THR A 208 -10.23 12.22 -31.26
CA THR A 208 -8.79 12.44 -31.16
C THR A 208 -8.48 13.93 -30.98
N VAL A 209 -7.26 14.25 -30.55
CA VAL A 209 -6.83 15.66 -30.40
C VAL A 209 -6.80 16.37 -31.76
N GLU A 210 -6.42 15.65 -32.83
CA GLU A 210 -6.43 16.14 -34.20
C GLU A 210 -7.86 16.44 -34.67
N GLU A 211 -8.80 15.51 -34.47
CA GLU A 211 -10.21 15.70 -34.86
C GLU A 211 -10.86 16.86 -34.10
N LEU A 212 -10.55 17.02 -32.81
CA LEU A 212 -11.03 18.14 -32.01
C LEU A 212 -10.49 19.47 -32.56
N ASN A 213 -9.18 19.55 -32.78
CA ASN A 213 -8.55 20.76 -33.31
C ASN A 213 -9.08 21.12 -34.69
N GLN A 214 -9.28 20.14 -35.57
CA GLN A 214 -9.85 20.34 -36.90
C GLN A 214 -11.31 20.82 -36.83
N SER A 215 -12.12 20.26 -35.91
CA SER A 215 -13.49 20.69 -35.66
C SER A 215 -13.57 22.15 -35.17
N ILE A 216 -12.65 22.56 -34.30
CA ILE A 216 -12.51 23.95 -33.85
C ILE A 216 -12.12 24.86 -35.04
N ALA A 217 -11.13 24.46 -35.83
CA ALA A 217 -10.63 25.23 -36.98
C ALA A 217 -11.69 25.41 -38.09
N GLU A 218 -12.53 24.41 -38.31
CA GLU A 218 -13.64 24.45 -39.28
C GLU A 218 -14.87 25.23 -38.78
N GLY A 219 -14.83 25.80 -37.57
CA GLY A 219 -15.92 26.59 -37.01
C GLY A 219 -17.10 25.77 -36.49
N ARG A 220 -16.96 24.44 -36.37
CA ARG A 220 -18.00 23.56 -35.77
C ARG A 220 -18.17 23.80 -34.27
N ALA A 221 -17.18 24.43 -33.62
CA ALA A 221 -17.21 24.94 -32.25
C ALA A 221 -17.89 23.99 -31.22
N PRO A 222 -17.35 22.77 -31.03
CA PRO A 222 -17.82 21.86 -29.99
C PRO A 222 -17.60 22.49 -28.61
N VAL A 223 -18.48 22.16 -27.65
CA VAL A 223 -18.34 22.61 -26.26
C VAL A 223 -17.33 21.70 -25.58
N VAL A 224 -16.13 22.23 -25.33
CA VAL A 224 -15.07 21.51 -24.61
C VAL A 224 -15.29 21.68 -23.11
N VAL A 225 -15.21 20.59 -22.35
CA VAL A 225 -15.48 20.56 -20.90
C VAL A 225 -14.32 19.93 -20.14
N ASP A 226 -13.76 20.68 -19.21
CA ASP A 226 -12.71 20.23 -18.29
C ASP A 226 -13.34 19.62 -17.03
N VAL A 227 -13.25 18.29 -16.90
CA VAL A 227 -13.81 17.56 -15.74
C VAL A 227 -12.80 17.21 -14.66
N ARG A 228 -11.65 17.88 -14.66
CA ARG A 228 -10.70 17.78 -13.54
C ARG A 228 -11.33 18.39 -12.29
N SER A 229 -10.93 17.90 -11.12
CA SER A 229 -11.31 18.55 -9.85
C SER A 229 -10.66 19.93 -9.73
N GLN A 230 -11.20 20.80 -8.88
CA GLN A 230 -10.56 22.09 -8.60
C GLN A 230 -9.10 21.93 -8.15
N ALA A 231 -8.82 20.96 -7.29
CA ALA A 231 -7.46 20.65 -6.83
C ALA A 231 -6.54 20.25 -8.00
N ALA A 232 -7.02 19.44 -8.95
CA ALA A 232 -6.23 19.05 -10.11
C ALA A 232 -5.95 20.24 -11.06
N ARG A 233 -6.89 21.18 -11.20
CA ARG A 233 -6.68 22.43 -11.97
C ARG A 233 -5.70 23.40 -11.30
N GLN A 234 -5.58 23.36 -9.98
CA GLN A 234 -4.57 24.14 -9.24
C GLN A 234 -3.17 23.55 -9.40
N LEU A 235 -3.05 22.21 -9.50
CA LEU A 235 -1.79 21.53 -9.73
C LEU A 235 -1.29 21.68 -11.18
N ASP A 236 -2.22 21.65 -12.13
CA ASP A 236 -1.93 21.85 -13.55
C ASP A 236 -2.89 22.90 -14.13
N THR A 237 -2.38 24.12 -14.24
CA THR A 237 -3.15 25.31 -14.65
C THR A 237 -3.46 25.35 -16.15
N ARG A 238 -2.82 24.49 -16.96
CA ARG A 238 -3.09 24.39 -18.40
C ARG A 238 -4.55 23.97 -18.62
N VAL A 239 -5.23 24.60 -19.56
CA VAL A 239 -6.59 24.24 -20.01
C VAL A 239 -6.67 24.35 -21.53
N ILE A 240 -7.56 23.55 -22.13
CA ILE A 240 -7.85 23.69 -23.56
C ILE A 240 -8.57 25.04 -23.76
N PRO A 241 -8.19 25.86 -24.76
CA PRO A 241 -8.79 27.18 -24.95
C PRO A 241 -10.30 27.12 -25.11
N GLY A 242 -11.01 28.00 -24.39
CA GLY A 242 -12.47 28.06 -24.38
C GLY A 242 -13.17 26.90 -23.64
N ALA A 243 -12.44 26.06 -22.90
CA ALA A 243 -13.04 24.97 -22.14
C ALA A 243 -13.91 25.48 -20.98
N VAL A 244 -15.09 24.88 -20.84
CA VAL A 244 -15.99 25.06 -19.70
C VAL A 244 -15.46 24.25 -18.52
N LEU A 245 -15.23 24.90 -17.38
CA LEU A 245 -14.72 24.25 -16.18
C LEU A 245 -15.87 23.67 -15.37
N ALA A 246 -15.95 22.34 -15.27
CA ALA A 246 -17.02 21.68 -14.52
C ALA A 246 -16.51 20.38 -13.91
N ASP A 247 -16.44 20.27 -12.59
CA ASP A 247 -16.07 19.00 -11.97
C ASP A 247 -17.15 17.91 -12.16
N LEU A 248 -16.80 16.67 -11.83
CA LEU A 248 -17.69 15.52 -12.04
C LEU A 248 -19.01 15.63 -11.26
N GLU A 249 -19.02 16.32 -10.12
CA GLU A 249 -20.18 16.43 -9.23
C GLU A 249 -21.14 17.54 -9.71
N GLY A 250 -20.61 18.65 -10.21
CA GLY A 250 -21.36 19.82 -10.66
C GLY A 250 -21.63 19.88 -12.18
N ILE A 251 -21.12 18.93 -12.97
CA ILE A 251 -21.20 18.99 -14.44
C ILE A 251 -22.64 19.15 -14.98
N GLY A 252 -23.61 18.48 -14.35
CA GLY A 252 -25.00 18.58 -14.75
C GLY A 252 -25.58 19.98 -14.55
N GLN A 253 -25.13 20.72 -13.53
CA GLN A 253 -25.59 22.08 -13.25
C GLN A 253 -24.92 23.11 -14.16
N VAL A 254 -23.61 22.98 -14.38
CA VAL A 254 -22.85 23.92 -15.23
C VAL A 254 -23.33 23.87 -16.68
N LEU A 255 -23.73 22.68 -17.16
CA LEU A 255 -24.15 22.51 -18.55
C LEU A 255 -25.65 22.74 -18.79
N GLN A 256 -26.48 23.08 -17.79
CA GLN A 256 -27.95 23.22 -17.98
C GLN A 256 -28.37 24.16 -19.13
N GLY A 257 -27.55 25.18 -19.45
CA GLY A 257 -27.79 26.10 -20.55
C GLY A 257 -27.32 25.62 -21.94
N VAL A 258 -26.67 24.46 -22.03
CA VAL A 258 -26.15 23.90 -23.27
C VAL A 258 -27.22 23.00 -23.92
N PRO A 259 -27.59 23.24 -25.18
CA PRO A 259 -28.54 22.40 -25.90
C PRO A 259 -28.11 20.91 -25.92
N PRO A 260 -29.02 19.93 -25.69
CA PRO A 260 -28.68 18.51 -25.64
C PRO A 260 -28.04 17.93 -26.92
N ASP A 261 -28.29 18.57 -28.07
CA ASP A 261 -27.79 18.18 -29.39
C ASP A 261 -26.42 18.79 -29.74
N ARG A 262 -25.91 19.73 -28.93
CA ARG A 262 -24.56 20.27 -29.11
C ARG A 262 -23.54 19.17 -28.88
N GLU A 263 -22.50 19.19 -29.70
CA GLU A 263 -21.36 18.31 -29.50
C GLU A 263 -20.56 18.73 -28.27
N LEU A 264 -20.43 17.81 -27.32
CA LEU A 264 -19.69 17.95 -26.07
C LEU A 264 -18.43 17.11 -26.12
N VAL A 265 -17.28 17.74 -25.86
CA VAL A 265 -15.99 17.07 -25.80
C VAL A 265 -15.44 17.17 -24.40
N ILE A 266 -15.29 16.03 -23.72
CA ILE A 266 -14.92 15.99 -22.31
C ILE A 266 -13.49 15.52 -22.14
N TYR A 267 -12.69 16.23 -21.34
CA TYR A 267 -11.32 15.80 -21.05
C TYR A 267 -11.00 15.81 -19.54
N CYS A 268 -10.04 14.98 -19.15
CA CYS A 268 -9.39 14.98 -17.84
C CYS A 268 -7.87 14.86 -18.02
N SER A 269 -7.11 14.90 -16.91
CA SER A 269 -5.68 14.54 -16.86
C SER A 269 -5.43 13.19 -16.19
N CYS A 270 -6.44 12.31 -16.20
CA CYS A 270 -6.48 11.07 -15.44
C CYS A 270 -6.09 9.85 -16.30
N PRO A 271 -5.35 8.86 -15.77
CA PRO A 271 -4.94 7.69 -16.55
C PRO A 271 -6.13 6.97 -17.21
N ASN A 272 -6.05 6.70 -18.52
CA ASN A 272 -7.11 6.10 -19.34
C ASN A 272 -8.43 6.91 -19.43
N GLU A 273 -8.36 8.21 -19.16
CA GLU A 273 -9.50 9.15 -19.22
C GLU A 273 -10.75 8.74 -18.42
N VAL A 274 -10.57 8.03 -17.29
CA VAL A 274 -11.68 7.45 -16.51
C VAL A 274 -12.71 8.49 -16.07
N SER A 275 -12.26 9.66 -15.62
CA SER A 275 -13.15 10.76 -15.19
C SER A 275 -13.94 11.34 -16.36
N ALA A 276 -13.30 11.57 -17.51
CA ALA A 276 -13.97 12.08 -18.71
C ALA A 276 -15.05 11.11 -19.20
N ALA A 277 -14.73 9.82 -19.18
CA ALA A 277 -15.64 8.77 -19.60
C ALA A 277 -16.83 8.60 -18.62
N ARG A 278 -16.61 8.74 -17.30
CA ARG A 278 -17.69 8.78 -16.30
C ARG A 278 -18.61 9.99 -16.49
N ALA A 279 -18.03 11.17 -16.68
CA ALA A 279 -18.78 12.40 -16.95
C ALA A 279 -19.63 12.26 -18.20
N ALA A 280 -19.07 11.72 -19.29
CA ALA A 280 -19.80 11.51 -20.53
C ALA A 280 -21.00 10.58 -20.34
N LYS A 281 -20.85 9.48 -19.58
CA LYS A 281 -21.96 8.58 -19.25
C LYS A 281 -23.05 9.27 -18.42
N LEU A 282 -22.67 10.12 -17.46
CA LEU A 282 -23.62 10.90 -16.66
C LEU A 282 -24.42 11.85 -17.55
N LEU A 283 -23.73 12.59 -18.45
CA LEU A 283 -24.38 13.50 -19.39
C LEU A 283 -25.33 12.77 -20.36
N MET A 284 -24.92 11.62 -20.89
CA MET A 284 -25.79 10.80 -21.74
C MET A 284 -27.03 10.31 -20.98
N ALA A 285 -26.90 9.98 -19.70
CA ALA A 285 -28.03 9.54 -18.87
C ALA A 285 -29.04 10.66 -18.58
N ILE A 286 -28.61 11.93 -18.59
CA ILE A 286 -29.48 13.10 -18.38
C ILE A 286 -29.97 13.75 -19.69
N GLY A 287 -29.70 13.12 -20.85
CA GLY A 287 -30.30 13.49 -22.13
C GLY A 287 -29.36 14.09 -23.19
N TYR A 288 -28.06 14.23 -22.92
CA TYR A 288 -27.13 14.70 -23.96
C TYR A 288 -26.80 13.60 -24.97
N HIS A 289 -26.96 13.89 -26.26
CA HIS A 289 -26.85 12.86 -27.30
C HIS A 289 -25.46 12.75 -27.92
N ARG A 290 -24.71 13.86 -27.98
CA ARG A 290 -23.41 13.95 -28.66
C ARG A 290 -22.26 14.23 -27.71
N VAL A 291 -21.93 13.26 -26.85
CA VAL A 291 -20.86 13.39 -25.85
C VAL A 291 -19.69 12.46 -26.17
N ARG A 292 -18.50 13.04 -26.36
CA ARG A 292 -17.28 12.30 -26.74
C ARG A 292 -16.10 12.63 -25.81
N PRO A 293 -15.50 11.66 -25.11
CA PRO A 293 -14.27 11.89 -24.38
C PRO A 293 -13.09 12.17 -25.33
N LEU A 294 -12.23 13.11 -24.96
CA LEU A 294 -10.98 13.41 -25.68
C LEU A 294 -9.94 12.33 -25.38
N LEU A 295 -9.46 11.66 -26.43
CA LEU A 295 -8.42 10.62 -26.32
C LEU A 295 -7.10 11.23 -25.82
N GLY A 296 -6.50 10.66 -24.79
CA GLY A 296 -5.26 11.12 -24.18
C GLY A 296 -5.39 12.38 -23.31
N GLY A 297 -6.58 13.01 -23.28
CA GLY A 297 -6.88 14.14 -22.40
C GLY A 297 -6.02 15.37 -22.68
N LEU A 298 -5.77 16.15 -21.62
CA LEU A 298 -4.99 17.40 -21.70
C LEU A 298 -3.53 17.16 -22.12
N ASP A 299 -2.93 16.07 -21.65
CA ASP A 299 -1.52 15.78 -21.94
C ASP A 299 -1.30 15.46 -23.42
N ALA A 300 -2.24 14.77 -24.07
CA ALA A 300 -2.16 14.54 -25.51
C ALA A 300 -2.40 15.81 -26.33
N TRP A 301 -3.26 16.72 -25.86
CA TRP A 301 -3.49 18.01 -26.52
C TRP A 301 -2.21 18.87 -26.52
N ASP A 302 -1.55 18.96 -25.37
CA ASP A 302 -0.29 19.69 -25.22
C ASP A 302 0.86 19.01 -25.99
N ALA A 303 0.95 17.66 -25.95
CA ALA A 303 1.94 16.90 -26.69
C ALA A 303 1.80 17.04 -28.22
N ALA A 304 0.59 17.27 -28.72
CA ALA A 304 0.34 17.56 -30.13
C ALA A 304 0.74 19.00 -30.53
N GLY A 305 1.15 19.84 -29.58
CA GLY A 305 1.62 21.21 -29.81
C GLY A 305 0.48 22.22 -30.03
N TYR A 306 -0.75 21.88 -29.63
CA TYR A 306 -1.88 22.80 -29.72
C TYR A 306 -1.86 23.83 -28.58
N GLY A 307 -2.38 25.03 -28.86
CA GLY A 307 -2.40 26.11 -27.88
C GLY A 307 -3.16 25.72 -26.61
N VAL A 308 -2.64 26.15 -25.46
CA VAL A 308 -3.26 26.00 -24.14
C VAL A 308 -3.42 27.36 -23.48
N ASP A 309 -4.54 27.55 -22.78
CA ASP A 309 -4.72 28.69 -21.89
C ASP A 309 -4.24 28.31 -20.48
N HIS A 310 -3.95 29.31 -19.65
CA HIS A 310 -3.56 29.10 -18.26
C HIS A 310 -4.56 29.74 -17.31
N LEU A 311 -5.07 28.94 -16.37
CA LEU A 311 -5.88 29.45 -15.27
C LEU A 311 -5.04 30.35 -14.36
N PRO A 312 -5.64 31.39 -13.76
CA PRO A 312 -4.95 32.20 -12.76
C PRO A 312 -4.45 31.29 -11.64
N SER A 313 -3.14 31.31 -11.37
CA SER A 313 -2.60 30.64 -10.18
C SER A 313 -3.28 31.24 -8.96
N ALA A 314 -3.87 30.42 -8.10
CA ALA A 314 -4.40 30.90 -6.83
C ALA A 314 -3.26 31.61 -6.09
N ALA A 315 -3.39 32.92 -5.88
CA ALA A 315 -2.48 33.65 -5.03
C ALA A 315 -2.50 32.99 -3.63
N PRO A 316 -1.36 32.87 -2.93
CA PRO A 316 -1.38 32.44 -1.54
C PRO A 316 -2.36 33.35 -0.79
N GLN A 317 -3.39 32.74 -0.18
CA GLN A 317 -4.38 33.45 0.63
C GLN A 317 -3.63 34.32 1.65
N ALA A 318 -3.57 35.62 1.38
CA ALA A 318 -3.06 36.59 2.34
C ALA A 318 -3.90 36.43 3.60
N ALA A 319 -3.23 36.19 4.71
CA ALA A 319 -3.82 36.04 6.02
C ALA A 319 -4.75 37.23 6.29
N LEU A 320 -6.06 36.99 6.21
CA LEU A 320 -7.07 37.84 6.81
C LEU A 320 -6.99 37.66 8.33
N THR A 321 -5.97 38.26 8.95
CA THR A 321 -6.03 38.62 10.37
C THR A 321 -6.55 40.04 10.45
N GLY A 322 -7.85 40.18 10.22
CA GLY A 322 -8.65 41.26 10.77
C GLY A 322 -9.46 40.70 11.93
N CYS A 323 -9.01 40.94 13.15
CA CYS A 323 -9.84 40.94 14.35
C CYS A 323 -9.32 42.05 15.27
N THR A 324 -10.17 43.08 15.36
CA THR A 324 -10.48 43.95 16.52
C THR A 324 -9.68 43.75 17.79
#